data_AF-A0A952XGM4-F1
#
_entry.id   AF-A0A952XGM4-F1
#
_cell.length_a   1.000
_cell.length_b   1.000
_cell.length_c   1.000
_cell.angle_alpha   90.00
_cell.angle_beta   90.00
_cell.angle_gamma   90.00
#
_symmetry.space_group_name_H-M   'P 1'
#
loop_
_entity.id
_entity.type
_entity.pdbx_description
1 polymer ?
#
loop_
_entity_poly.entity_id
_entity_poly.type
_entity_poly.pdbx_seq_one_letter_code
_entity_poly.pdbx_strand_id
1 'polypeptide(L)'
;MKPGAYDVVIAATRLYGPLIVLFACMLLALGDAGGGVGFVAGLAFALALALHALVFGAAAAKAAFPPLAARLVLALGVIAAAGASGARAFAYAPQLGEAGLFAVTAAGASLVLTACMGRAPTLRDADW
;
A
#
# COMPACT_ATOMS: atom_id res chain seq x y z
N MET A 1 -9.09 -21.12 19.35
CA MET A 1 -8.53 -19.88 19.96
C MET A 1 -9.45 -19.45 21.09
N LYS A 2 -8.96 -18.72 22.12
CA LYS A 2 -9.83 -18.23 23.21
C LYS A 2 -10.89 -17.27 22.63
N PRO A 3 -12.17 -17.37 23.01
CA PRO A 3 -13.19 -16.38 22.66
C PRO A 3 -12.69 -14.97 23.04
N GLY A 4 -12.70 -14.03 22.10
CA GLY A 4 -12.23 -12.64 22.30
C GLY A 4 -10.81 -12.31 21.80
N ALA A 5 -9.99 -13.30 21.42
CA ALA A 5 -8.64 -13.02 20.89
C ALA A 5 -8.68 -12.32 19.52
N TYR A 6 -9.73 -12.56 18.73
CA TYR A 6 -9.92 -11.94 17.41
C TYR A 6 -10.34 -10.47 17.52
N ASP A 7 -11.10 -10.11 18.56
CA ASP A 7 -11.57 -8.73 18.78
C ASP A 7 -10.41 -7.76 19.03
N VAL A 8 -9.39 -8.20 19.77
CA VAL A 8 -8.18 -7.41 20.02
C VAL A 8 -7.45 -7.11 18.71
N VAL A 9 -7.33 -8.09 17.81
CA VAL A 9 -6.65 -7.92 16.51
C VAL A 9 -7.42 -6.96 15.59
N ILE A 10 -8.75 -7.06 15.58
CA ILE A 10 -9.61 -6.13 14.82
C ILE A 10 -9.47 -4.71 15.36
N ALA A 11 -9.56 -4.52 16.68
CA ALA A 11 -9.42 -3.22 17.32
C ALA A 11 -8.03 -2.60 17.06
N ALA A 12 -6.97 -3.40 17.22
CA ALA A 12 -5.61 -2.98 16.92
C ALA A 12 -5.46 -2.57 15.45
N THR A 13 -6.02 -3.33 14.50
CA THR A 13 -5.91 -3.01 13.08
C THR A 13 -6.64 -1.73 12.70
N ARG A 14 -7.80 -1.45 13.31
CA ARG A 14 -8.52 -0.19 13.11
C ARG A 14 -7.74 1.02 13.61
N LEU A 15 -6.95 0.86 14.68
CA LEU A 15 -6.10 1.92 15.22
C LEU A 15 -4.80 2.08 14.41
N TYR A 16 -4.07 0.98 14.19
CA TYR A 16 -2.75 1.00 13.57
C TYR A 16 -2.78 1.14 12.06
N GLY A 17 -3.82 0.63 11.38
CA GLY A 17 -3.98 0.77 9.93
C GLY A 17 -3.82 2.21 9.42
N PRO A 18 -4.63 3.18 9.90
CA PRO A 18 -4.49 4.58 9.49
C PRO A 18 -3.17 5.21 9.97
N LEU A 19 -2.62 4.79 11.12
CA LEU A 19 -1.33 5.28 11.59
C LEU A 19 -0.17 4.84 10.69
N ILE A 20 -0.18 3.59 10.19
CA ILE A 20 0.82 3.09 9.25
C ILE A 20 0.70 3.84 7.91
N VAL A 21 -0.52 4.10 7.44
CA VAL A 21 -0.75 4.93 6.24
C VAL A 21 -0.21 6.34 6.44
N LEU A 22 -0.50 6.97 7.57
CA LEU A 22 0.03 8.30 7.90
C LEU A 22 1.55 8.30 7.96
N PHE A 23 2.14 7.27 8.57
CA PHE A 23 3.59 7.08 8.61
C PHE A 23 4.19 6.95 7.21
N ALA A 24 3.58 6.17 6.32
CA ALA A 24 4.00 6.05 4.93
C ALA A 24 3.94 7.41 4.18
N CYS A 25 2.85 8.17 4.37
CA CYS A 25 2.73 9.51 3.80
C CYS A 25 3.77 10.47 4.38
N MET A 26 4.07 10.37 5.68
CA MET A 26 5.09 11.18 6.35
C MET A 26 6.49 10.88 5.80
N LEU A 27 6.83 9.60 5.60
CA LEU A 27 8.11 9.21 4.99
C LEU A 27 8.27 9.81 3.58
N LEU A 28 7.21 9.80 2.79
CA LEU A 28 7.23 10.37 1.44
C LEU A 28 7.35 11.90 1.46
N ALA A 29 6.67 12.57 2.39
CA ALA A 29 6.61 14.03 2.44
C ALA A 29 7.84 14.68 3.08
N LEU A 30 8.42 14.04 4.11
CA LEU A 30 9.57 14.58 4.85
C LEU A 30 10.89 13.96 4.42
N GLY A 31 10.87 12.89 3.63
CA GLY A 31 12.08 12.24 3.14
C GLY A 31 12.79 13.08 2.09
N ASP A 32 14.12 13.04 2.11
CA ASP A 32 14.95 13.70 1.10
C ASP A 32 14.71 13.08 -0.29
N ALA A 33 14.32 13.94 -1.23
CA ALA A 33 14.03 13.53 -2.59
C ALA A 33 15.30 13.04 -3.31
N GLY A 34 15.24 11.87 -3.93
CA GLY A 34 16.39 11.22 -4.57
C GLY A 34 17.11 10.21 -3.67
N GLY A 35 16.70 10.06 -2.41
CA GLY A 35 17.23 9.06 -1.47
C GLY A 35 16.57 7.66 -1.58
N GLY A 36 15.56 7.48 -2.43
CA GLY A 36 14.79 6.22 -2.55
C GLY A 36 13.71 6.05 -1.48
N VAL A 37 13.35 7.14 -0.79
CA VAL A 37 12.35 7.16 0.29
C VAL A 37 10.96 6.73 -0.18
N GLY A 38 10.62 6.99 -1.45
CA GLY A 38 9.34 6.64 -2.05
C GLY A 38 9.11 5.14 -2.11
N PHE A 39 10.16 4.34 -2.38
CA PHE A 39 10.06 2.87 -2.36
C PHE A 39 9.73 2.36 -0.95
N VAL A 40 10.46 2.87 0.06
CA VAL A 40 10.26 2.46 1.47
C VAL A 40 8.89 2.90 1.98
N ALA A 41 8.49 4.13 1.67
CA ALA A 41 7.17 4.65 2.01
C ALA A 41 6.05 3.79 1.38
N GLY A 42 6.20 3.38 0.12
CA GLY A 42 5.18 2.57 -0.54
C GLY A 42 5.14 1.14 -0.02
N LEU A 43 6.26 0.56 0.42
CA LEU A 43 6.27 -0.70 1.17
C LEU A 43 5.54 -0.59 2.51
N ALA A 44 5.72 0.52 3.25
CA ALA A 44 4.98 0.76 4.49
C ALA A 44 3.46 0.86 4.23
N PHE A 45 3.07 1.54 3.15
CA PHE A 45 1.66 1.59 2.74
C PHE A 45 1.13 0.20 2.36
N ALA A 46 1.91 -0.59 1.62
CA ALA A 46 1.57 -1.97 1.28
C ALA A 46 1.40 -2.86 2.52
N LEU A 47 2.18 -2.62 3.57
CA LEU A 47 2.04 -3.33 4.85
C LEU A 47 0.68 -3.05 5.49
N ALA A 48 0.18 -1.81 5.44
CA ALA A 48 -1.14 -1.46 5.92
C ALA A 48 -2.25 -2.17 5.13
N LEU A 49 -2.11 -2.26 3.80
CA LEU A 49 -3.05 -3.01 2.95
C LEU A 49 -3.02 -4.50 3.24
N ALA A 50 -1.83 -5.09 3.43
CA ALA A 50 -1.67 -6.48 3.79
C ALA A 50 -2.32 -6.79 5.15
N LEU A 51 -2.07 -5.94 6.16
CA LEU A 51 -2.69 -6.04 7.47
C LEU A 51 -4.22 -5.97 7.36
N HIS A 52 -4.75 -5.01 6.60
CA HIS A 52 -6.19 -4.88 6.37
C HIS A 52 -6.78 -6.13 5.71
N ALA A 53 -6.09 -6.69 4.71
CA ALA A 53 -6.53 -7.91 4.02
C ALA A 53 -6.48 -9.15 4.91
N LEU A 54 -5.47 -9.28 5.76
CA LEU A 54 -5.35 -10.40 6.71
C LEU A 54 -6.46 -10.37 7.77
N VAL A 55 -6.81 -9.18 8.26
CA VAL A 55 -7.77 -9.04 9.37
C VAL A 55 -9.23 -9.00 8.90
N PHE A 56 -9.53 -8.29 7.81
CA PHE A 56 -10.91 -8.11 7.31
C PHE A 56 -11.25 -9.00 6.10
N GLY A 57 -10.26 -9.70 5.55
CA GLY A 57 -10.41 -10.58 4.40
C GLY A 57 -10.24 -9.88 3.06
N ALA A 58 -10.16 -10.70 2.00
CA ALA A 58 -9.82 -10.27 0.65
C ALA A 58 -10.92 -9.41 0.02
N ALA A 59 -12.19 -9.68 0.32
CA ALA A 59 -13.32 -8.90 -0.20
C ALA A 59 -13.31 -7.46 0.34
N ALA A 60 -13.08 -7.30 1.65
CA ALA A 60 -12.96 -5.99 2.29
C ALA A 60 -11.77 -5.20 1.73
N ALA A 61 -10.61 -5.86 1.56
CA ALA A 61 -9.43 -5.22 0.97
C ALA A 61 -9.65 -4.77 -0.49
N LYS A 62 -10.32 -5.57 -1.32
CA LYS A 62 -10.68 -5.20 -2.69
C LYS A 62 -11.68 -4.04 -2.74
N ALA A 63 -12.57 -3.94 -1.75
CA ALA A 63 -13.48 -2.80 -1.62
C ALA A 63 -12.74 -1.53 -1.19
N ALA A 64 -11.77 -1.64 -0.28
CA ALA A 64 -10.97 -0.52 0.19
C ALA A 64 -10.03 0.03 -0.90
N PHE A 65 -9.41 -0.85 -1.69
CA PHE A 65 -8.59 -0.44 -2.83
C PHE A 65 -8.91 -1.30 -4.07
N PRO A 66 -9.81 -0.82 -4.95
CA PRO A 66 -10.25 -1.58 -6.11
C PRO A 66 -9.10 -1.90 -7.07
N PRO A 67 -9.08 -3.11 -7.67
CA PRO A 67 -7.99 -3.51 -8.57
C PRO A 67 -7.86 -2.61 -9.80
N LEU A 68 -8.97 -2.02 -10.26
CA LEU A 68 -8.94 -1.06 -11.37
C LEU A 68 -8.26 0.26 -10.96
N ALA A 69 -8.57 0.77 -9.75
CA ALA A 69 -7.90 1.95 -9.20
C ALA A 69 -6.41 1.68 -8.99
N ALA A 70 -6.05 0.51 -8.43
CA ALA A 70 -4.66 0.11 -8.27
C ALA A 70 -3.92 0.05 -9.61
N ARG A 71 -4.52 -0.48 -10.68
CA ARG A 71 -3.90 -0.46 -12.02
C ARG A 71 -3.66 0.95 -12.56
N LEU A 72 -4.62 1.86 -12.36
CA LEU A 72 -4.46 3.26 -12.77
C LEU A 72 -3.35 3.95 -11.98
N VAL A 73 -3.33 3.78 -10.66
CA VAL A 73 -2.27 4.34 -9.80
C VAL A 73 -0.91 3.76 -10.17
N LEU A 74 -0.83 2.46 -10.45
CA LEU A 74 0.39 1.81 -10.92
C LEU A 74 0.87 2.43 -12.24
N ALA A 75 -0.02 2.56 -13.23
CA ALA A 75 0.32 3.14 -14.52
C ALA A 75 0.80 4.59 -14.39
N LEU A 76 0.07 5.42 -13.63
CA LEU A 76 0.46 6.81 -13.35
C LEU A 76 1.80 6.88 -12.61
N GLY A 77 2.03 5.98 -11.65
CA GLY A 77 3.29 5.90 -10.91
C GLY A 77 4.48 5.56 -11.80
N VAL A 78 4.31 4.61 -12.73
CA VAL A 78 5.35 4.27 -13.73
C VAL A 78 5.65 5.47 -14.62
N ILE A 79 4.62 6.16 -15.10
CA ILE A 79 4.79 7.37 -15.93
C ILE A 79 5.54 8.46 -15.15
N ALA A 80 5.18 8.70 -13.88
CA ALA A 80 5.84 9.68 -13.03
C ALA A 80 7.31 9.33 -12.78
N ALA A 81 7.62 8.08 -12.42
CA ALA A 81 8.98 7.63 -12.16
C ALA A 81 9.87 7.67 -13.43
N ALA A 82 9.35 7.20 -14.56
CA ALA A 82 10.06 7.24 -15.84
C ALA A 82 10.22 8.68 -16.36
N GLY A 83 9.17 9.50 -16.24
CA GLY A 83 9.18 10.91 -16.64
C GLY A 83 10.18 11.72 -15.82
N ALA A 84 10.22 11.53 -14.50
CA ALA A 84 11.20 12.14 -13.61
C ALA A 84 12.64 11.82 -14.01
N SER A 85 12.90 10.57 -14.43
CA SER A 85 14.24 10.13 -14.85
C SER A 85 14.73 10.79 -16.14
N GLY A 86 13.80 11.08 -17.07
CA GLY A 86 14.08 11.75 -18.34
C GLY A 86 14.09 13.28 -18.27
N ALA A 87 13.27 13.88 -17.41
CA ALA A 87 13.12 15.32 -17.27
C ALA A 87 13.99 15.91 -16.14
N ARG A 88 15.29 15.59 -16.12
CA ARG A 88 16.21 16.00 -15.03
C ARG A 88 16.34 17.52 -14.83
N ALA A 89 16.03 18.30 -15.87
CA ALA A 89 16.02 19.77 -15.80
C ALA A 89 14.82 20.34 -15.03
N PHE A 90 13.80 19.53 -14.75
CA PHE A 90 12.62 19.95 -13.99
C PHE A 90 12.95 19.99 -12.49
N ALA A 91 12.72 21.13 -11.84
CA ALA A 91 13.09 21.33 -10.43
C ALA A 91 12.45 20.32 -9.46
N TYR A 92 11.25 19.82 -9.80
CA TYR A 92 10.53 18.83 -8.99
C TYR A 92 10.66 17.39 -9.50
N ALA A 93 11.60 17.13 -10.42
CA ALA A 93 11.88 15.79 -10.91
C ALA A 93 12.15 14.76 -9.79
N PRO A 94 12.99 15.04 -8.77
CA PRO A 94 13.27 14.02 -7.76
C PRO A 94 12.03 13.72 -6.90
N GLN A 95 11.22 14.74 -6.53
CA GLN A 95 9.97 14.54 -5.77
C GLN A 95 8.95 13.75 -6.60
N LEU A 96 8.83 14.04 -7.89
CA LEU A 96 7.95 13.30 -8.80
C LEU A 96 8.41 11.85 -8.95
N GLY A 97 9.72 11.61 -8.98
CA GLY A 97 10.31 10.27 -9.01
C GLY A 97 9.97 9.45 -7.76
N GLU A 98 10.13 10.03 -6.57
CA GLU A 98 9.79 9.39 -5.29
C GLU A 98 8.29 9.13 -5.16
N ALA A 99 7.44 10.09 -5.55
CA ALA A 99 6.00 9.90 -5.58
C ALA A 99 5.58 8.80 -6.58
N GLY A 100 6.26 8.72 -7.73
CA GLY A 100 6.08 7.65 -8.69
C GLY A 100 6.45 6.29 -8.12
N LEU A 101 7.63 6.17 -7.49
CA LEU A 101 8.09 4.95 -6.82
C LEU A 101 7.14 4.51 -5.71
N PHE A 102 6.63 5.45 -4.91
CA PHE A 102 5.60 5.20 -3.90
C PHE A 102 4.33 4.61 -4.51
N ALA A 103 3.81 5.25 -5.56
CA ALA A 103 2.59 4.80 -6.23
C ALA A 103 2.77 3.41 -6.86
N VAL A 104 3.93 3.15 -7.50
CA VAL A 104 4.25 1.86 -8.12
C VAL A 104 4.31 0.75 -7.09
N THR A 105 5.02 0.97 -5.99
CA THR A 105 5.21 -0.04 -4.95
C THR A 105 3.91 -0.33 -4.20
N ALA A 106 3.18 0.70 -3.77
CA ALA A 106 1.91 0.55 -3.07
C ALA A 106 0.86 -0.15 -3.94
N ALA A 107 0.69 0.29 -5.19
CA ALA A 107 -0.30 -0.28 -6.10
C ALA A 107 0.09 -1.66 -6.63
N GLY A 108 1.39 -1.86 -6.94
CA GLY A 108 1.92 -3.16 -7.34
C GLY A 108 1.72 -4.20 -6.24
N ALA A 109 2.07 -3.87 -5.00
CA ALA A 109 1.86 -4.75 -3.86
C ALA A 109 0.37 -5.05 -3.63
N SER A 110 -0.51 -4.05 -3.76
CA SER A 110 -1.96 -4.28 -3.67
C SER A 110 -2.47 -5.29 -4.69
N LEU A 111 -2.02 -5.18 -5.95
CA LEU A 111 -2.41 -6.11 -7.01
C LEU A 111 -1.87 -7.53 -6.74
N VAL A 112 -0.63 -7.64 -6.25
CA VAL A 112 -0.05 -8.91 -5.82
C VAL A 112 -0.84 -9.52 -4.67
N LEU A 113 -1.16 -8.74 -3.63
CA LEU A 113 -2.00 -9.18 -2.51
C LEU A 113 -3.37 -9.67 -2.98
N THR A 114 -3.98 -8.94 -3.91
CA THR A 114 -5.27 -9.30 -4.51
C THR A 114 -5.18 -10.62 -5.29
N ALA A 115 -4.09 -10.84 -6.02
CA ALA A 115 -3.85 -12.07 -6.78
C ALA A 115 -3.55 -13.28 -5.87
N CYS A 116 -2.75 -13.07 -4.82
CA CYS A 116 -2.39 -14.11 -3.85
C CYS A 116 -3.59 -14.49 -2.97
N MET A 117 -4.30 -13.52 -2.40
CA MET A 117 -5.44 -13.78 -1.52
C MET A 117 -6.71 -14.21 -2.25
N GLY A 118 -6.82 -13.96 -3.56
CA GLY A 118 -7.87 -14.59 -4.37
C GLY A 118 -7.82 -16.13 -4.38
N ARG A 119 -6.68 -16.73 -3.96
CA ARG A 119 -6.51 -18.17 -3.83
C ARG A 119 -6.44 -18.69 -2.38
N ALA A 120 -6.38 -17.80 -1.37
CA ALA A 120 -6.15 -18.20 0.01
C ALA A 120 -7.44 -18.03 0.85
N PRO A 121 -7.89 -19.05 1.60
CA PRO A 121 -8.98 -18.89 2.55
C PRO A 121 -8.58 -17.85 3.59
N THR A 122 -9.40 -16.82 3.77
CA THR A 122 -9.15 -15.76 4.74
C THR A 122 -9.60 -16.19 6.14
N LEU A 123 -9.17 -15.50 7.20
CA LEU A 123 -9.50 -15.84 8.60
C LEU A 123 -11.02 -15.94 8.88
N ARG A 124 -11.86 -15.42 7.98
CA ARG A 124 -13.32 -15.48 8.04
C ARG A 124 -13.93 -16.67 7.26
N ASP A 125 -13.18 -17.28 6.34
CA ASP A 125 -13.57 -18.48 5.59
C ASP A 125 -13.20 -19.78 6.34
N ALA A 126 -12.49 -19.65 7.46
CA ALA A 126 -12.35 -20.73 8.42
C ALA A 126 -13.65 -20.79 9.23
N ASP A 127 -14.65 -21.48 8.68
CA ASP A 127 -15.83 -21.92 9.43
C ASP A 127 -15.35 -22.76 10.64
N TRP A 128 -15.36 -22.17 11.84
CA TRP A 128 -15.21 -22.87 13.12
C TRP A 128 -16.33 -22.46 14.07
#